data_AF-A0A954MNI1-F1
#
_entry.id   AF-A0A954MNI1-F1
#
_cell.length_a   1.000
_cell.length_b   1.000
_cell.length_c   1.000
_cell.angle_alpha   90.00
_cell.angle_beta   90.00
_cell.angle_gamma   90.00
#
_symmetry.space_group_name_H-M   'P 1'
#
loop_
_entity.id
_entity.type
_entity.pdbx_description
1 polymer ?
#
loop_
_entity_poly.entity_id
_entity_poly.type
_entity_poly.pdbx_seq_one_letter_code
_entity_poly.pdbx_strand_id
1 'polypeptide(L)'
;MLSQQVTTFVYDASGREIEKWLDNGTRAETSYDAAGRPLVVSNLESNNSVISRFTYTYDPIGNRLQEVGSEGTTLTWSYDATSQLTNEELPGVMTCTDGADGDGPGTWSRECSF
;
A
#
# COMPACT_ATOMS: atom_id res chain seq x y z
N MET A 1 4.27 39.15 7.68
CA MET A 1 5.24 38.10 8.04
C MET A 1 4.99 36.90 7.14
N LEU A 2 6.02 36.37 6.48
CA LEU A 2 5.90 35.12 5.72
C LEU A 2 5.99 33.97 6.72
N SER A 3 4.95 33.14 6.79
CA SER A 3 5.02 31.85 7.49
C SER A 3 5.98 30.95 6.72
N GLN A 4 7.07 30.52 7.34
CA GLN A 4 7.93 29.49 6.75
C GLN A 4 7.25 28.14 6.98
N GLN A 5 6.82 27.48 5.90
CA GLN A 5 6.30 26.12 5.97
C GLN A 5 7.49 25.18 6.15
N VAL A 6 7.51 24.45 7.26
CA VAL A 6 8.59 23.49 7.57
C VAL A 6 8.01 22.08 7.50
N THR A 7 8.65 21.21 6.72
CA THR A 7 8.39 19.78 6.70
C THR A 7 9.53 19.05 7.39
N THR A 8 9.21 18.20 8.37
CA THR A 8 10.21 17.44 9.14
C THR A 8 10.12 15.97 8.76
N PHE A 9 11.28 15.33 8.58
CA PHE A 9 11.40 13.92 8.25
C PHE A 9 12.16 13.20 9.37
N VAL A 10 11.66 12.04 9.79
CA VAL A 10 12.30 11.17 10.77
C VAL A 10 12.62 9.85 10.09
N TYR A 11 13.85 9.37 10.29
CA TYR A 11 14.35 8.15 9.66
C TYR A 11 14.75 7.12 10.72
N ASP A 12 14.61 5.84 10.40
CA ASP A 12 15.17 4.76 11.18
C ASP A 12 16.68 4.59 10.96
N ALA A 13 17.30 3.63 11.67
CA ALA A 13 18.73 3.35 11.58
C ALA A 13 19.18 2.85 10.20
N SER A 14 18.26 2.37 9.37
CA SER A 14 18.49 1.94 7.99
C SER A 14 18.27 3.08 6.99
N GLY A 15 17.96 4.29 7.45
CA GLY A 15 17.72 5.46 6.61
C GLY A 15 16.35 5.49 5.94
N ARG A 16 15.38 4.70 6.42
CA ARG A 16 14.01 4.67 5.90
C ARG A 16 13.14 5.67 6.63
N GLU A 17 12.30 6.43 5.92
CA GLU A 17 11.41 7.45 6.50
C GLU A 17 10.31 6.79 7.34
N ILE A 18 10.32 6.99 8.64
CA ILE A 18 9.30 6.46 9.56
C ILE A 18 8.26 7.51 9.94
N GLU A 19 8.59 8.80 9.83
CA GLU A 19 7.62 9.88 10.01
C GLU A 19 7.89 11.05 9.06
N LYS A 20 6.81 11.69 8.62
CA LYS A 20 6.83 12.95 7.90
C LYS A 20 5.79 13.89 8.47
N TRP A 21 6.24 15.02 8.99
CA TRP A 21 5.42 16.06 9.58
C TRP A 21 5.27 17.24 8.62
N LEU A 22 4.03 17.65 8.38
CA LEU A 22 3.70 18.88 7.65
C LEU A 22 3.58 20.07 8.61
N ASP A 23 3.62 21.27 8.06
CA ASP A 23 3.60 22.54 8.82
C ASP A 23 2.31 22.75 9.62
N ASN A 24 1.20 22.17 9.15
CA ASN A 24 -0.10 22.17 9.81
C ASN A 24 -0.22 21.12 10.94
N GLY A 25 0.86 20.40 11.24
CA GLY A 25 0.93 19.37 12.29
C GLY A 25 0.32 18.02 11.90
N THR A 26 -0.22 17.87 10.69
CA THR A 26 -0.55 16.55 10.15
C THR A 26 0.73 15.76 9.89
N ARG A 27 0.65 14.44 9.97
CA ARG A 27 1.81 13.59 9.75
C ARG A 27 1.46 12.27 9.10
N ALA A 28 2.43 11.70 8.40
CA ALA A 28 2.43 10.31 7.97
C ALA A 28 3.40 9.52 8.85
N GLU A 29 2.98 8.36 9.34
CA GLU A 29 3.80 7.38 10.06
C GLU A 29 3.86 6.10 9.22
N THR A 30 5.07 5.56 9.02
CA THR A 30 5.29 4.31 8.28
C THR A 30 6.09 3.32 9.11
N SER A 31 5.60 2.09 9.22
CA SER A 31 6.38 0.96 9.73
C SER A 31 6.80 0.05 8.58
N TYR A 32 7.91 -0.65 8.74
CA TYR A 32 8.49 -1.51 7.72
C TYR A 32 8.77 -2.90 8.26
N ASP A 33 8.75 -3.89 7.37
CA ASP A 33 9.31 -5.19 7.66
C ASP A 33 10.86 -5.19 7.58
N ALA A 34 11.46 -6.36 7.82
CA ALA A 34 12.91 -6.55 7.75
C ALA A 34 13.49 -6.32 6.34
N ALA A 35 12.67 -6.45 5.29
CA ALA A 35 13.08 -6.21 3.90
C ALA A 35 12.90 -4.75 3.46
N GLY A 36 12.36 -3.87 4.32
CA GLY A 36 12.10 -2.46 3.96
C GLY A 36 10.79 -2.22 3.22
N ARG A 37 9.85 -3.18 3.28
CA ARG A 37 8.52 -3.02 2.71
C ARG A 37 7.57 -2.45 3.76
N PRO A 38 6.71 -1.47 3.43
CA PRO A 38 5.78 -0.87 4.40
C PRO A 38 4.80 -1.90 4.95
N LEU A 39 4.71 -2.06 6.28
CA LEU A 39 3.69 -2.88 6.93
C LEU A 39 2.45 -2.07 7.30
N VAL A 40 2.64 -0.84 7.75
CA VAL A 40 1.56 0.07 8.13
C VAL A 40 1.91 1.46 7.67
N VAL A 41 0.95 2.14 7.06
CA VAL A 41 1.01 3.59 6.78
C VAL A 41 -0.19 4.23 7.46
N SER A 42 0.05 5.24 8.30
CA SER A 42 -1.01 6.00 8.97
C SER A 42 -0.84 7.50 8.71
N ASN A 43 -1.90 8.15 8.23
CA ASN A 43 -1.98 9.60 8.12
C ASN A 43 -2.82 10.12 9.28
N LEU A 44 -2.27 11.06 10.04
CA LEU A 44 -2.87 11.56 11.27
C LEU A 44 -3.00 13.08 11.22
N GLU A 45 -4.07 13.57 11.84
CA GLU A 45 -4.20 14.97 12.19
C GLU A 45 -3.26 15.37 13.34
N SER A 46 -3.10 16.67 13.55
CA SER A 46 -2.31 17.22 14.66
C SER A 46 -2.84 16.82 16.05
N ASN A 47 -4.13 16.46 16.15
CA ASN A 47 -4.77 15.95 17.37
C ASN A 47 -4.66 14.41 17.52
N ASN A 48 -3.87 13.73 16.68
CA ASN A 48 -3.72 12.27 16.58
C ASN A 48 -4.94 11.50 16.07
N SER A 49 -5.97 12.15 15.54
CA SER A 49 -7.06 11.46 14.83
C SER A 49 -6.54 10.86 13.54
N VAL A 50 -6.96 9.63 13.25
CA VAL A 50 -6.57 8.92 12.02
C VAL A 50 -7.38 9.47 10.85
N ILE A 51 -6.70 10.03 9.86
CA ILE A 51 -7.26 10.42 8.55
C ILE A 51 -7.41 9.17 7.68
N SER A 52 -6.34 8.38 7.60
CA SER A 52 -6.33 7.09 6.91
C SER A 52 -5.26 6.17 7.47
N ARG A 53 -5.51 4.87 7.41
CA ARG A 53 -4.57 3.82 7.81
C ARG A 53 -4.66 2.68 6.83
N PHE A 54 -3.50 2.19 6.43
CA PHE A 54 -3.36 1.03 5.56
C PHE A 54 -2.43 0.02 6.22
N THR A 55 -2.81 -1.25 6.23
CA THR A 55 -1.94 -2.35 6.67
C THR A 55 -1.70 -3.30 5.51
N TYR A 56 -0.45 -3.70 5.31
CA TYR A 56 -0.02 -4.51 4.18
C TYR A 56 0.51 -5.85 4.63
N THR A 57 0.25 -6.89 3.84
CA THR A 57 0.95 -8.17 3.95
C THR A 57 1.62 -8.52 2.64
N TYR A 58 2.67 -9.34 2.74
CA TYR A 58 3.48 -9.75 1.61
C TYR A 58 3.80 -11.22 1.67
N ASP A 59 4.02 -11.82 0.50
CA ASP A 59 4.61 -13.13 0.38
C ASP A 59 6.13 -13.10 0.70
N PRO A 60 6.78 -14.27 0.81
CA PRO A 60 8.21 -14.36 1.11
C PRO A 60 9.14 -13.71 0.08
N ILE A 61 8.69 -13.53 -1.17
CA ILE A 61 9.53 -13.06 -2.28
C ILE A 61 9.35 -11.57 -2.59
N GLY A 62 8.28 -10.92 -2.10
CA GLY A 62 8.07 -9.49 -2.35
C GLY A 62 6.64 -9.07 -2.61
N ASN A 63 5.79 -9.98 -3.07
CA ASN A 63 4.50 -9.59 -3.64
C ASN A 63 3.50 -9.25 -2.55
N ARG A 64 2.72 -8.20 -2.75
CA ARG A 64 1.73 -7.72 -1.79
C ARG A 64 0.51 -8.61 -1.84
N LEU A 65 0.17 -9.29 -0.77
CA LEU A 65 -0.98 -10.19 -0.73
C LEU A 65 -2.27 -9.48 -0.32
N GLN A 66 -2.15 -8.48 0.55
CA GLN A 66 -3.31 -7.81 1.14
C GLN A 66 -3.01 -6.35 1.47
N GLU A 67 -4.03 -5.53 1.34
CA GLU A 67 -4.13 -4.18 1.88
C GLU A 67 -5.44 -4.07 2.65
N VAL A 68 -5.38 -3.61 3.90
CA VAL A 68 -6.58 -3.31 4.70
C VAL A 68 -6.59 -1.82 5.01
N GLY A 69 -7.64 -1.12 4.56
CA GLY A 69 -7.87 0.29 4.82
C GLY A 69 -8.57 0.57 6.16
N SER A 70 -8.71 1.85 6.53
CA SER A 70 -9.30 2.30 7.80
C SER A 70 -10.68 1.73 8.12
N GLU A 71 -11.52 1.55 7.10
CA GLU A 71 -12.90 1.07 7.25
C GLU A 71 -12.99 -0.47 7.29
N GLY A 72 -11.86 -1.17 7.39
CA GLY A 72 -11.78 -2.64 7.32
C GLY A 72 -11.91 -3.20 5.91
N THR A 73 -12.09 -2.34 4.91
CA THR A 73 -12.07 -2.71 3.49
C THR A 73 -10.76 -3.41 3.17
N THR A 74 -10.86 -4.62 2.64
CA THR A 74 -9.71 -5.50 2.36
C THR A 74 -9.60 -5.71 0.86
N LEU A 75 -8.48 -5.28 0.28
CA LEU A 75 -8.08 -5.57 -1.09
C LEU A 75 -7.04 -6.69 -1.06
N THR A 76 -7.20 -7.69 -1.92
CA THR A 76 -6.28 -8.84 -2.00
C THR A 76 -5.73 -9.01 -3.41
N TRP A 77 -4.51 -9.53 -3.49
CA TRP A 77 -3.87 -9.87 -4.75
C TRP A 77 -3.29 -11.28 -4.69
N SER A 78 -3.42 -12.02 -5.79
CA SER A 78 -2.80 -13.32 -6.00
C SER A 78 -1.86 -13.28 -7.19
N TYR A 79 -0.80 -14.09 -7.16
CA TYR A 79 0.24 -14.10 -8.17
C TYR A 79 0.55 -15.52 -8.62
N ASP A 80 1.08 -15.66 -9.82
CA ASP A 80 1.68 -16.90 -10.29
C ASP A 80 3.13 -17.08 -9.78
N ALA A 81 3.75 -18.21 -10.12
CA ALA A 81 5.10 -18.55 -9.70
C ALA A 81 6.19 -17.59 -10.25
N THR A 82 5.86 -16.78 -11.26
CA THR A 82 6.74 -15.77 -11.84
C THR A 82 6.44 -14.35 -11.33
N SER A 83 5.61 -14.23 -10.29
CA SER A 83 5.16 -12.95 -9.71
C SER A 83 4.31 -12.09 -10.65
N GLN A 84 3.62 -12.71 -11.60
CA GLN A 84 2.60 -12.02 -12.40
C GLN A 84 1.27 -12.06 -11.64
N LEU A 85 0.56 -10.93 -11.64
CA LEU A 85 -0.75 -10.82 -11.00
C LEU A 85 -1.73 -11.75 -11.71
N THR A 86 -2.52 -12.51 -10.95
CA THR A 86 -3.55 -13.43 -11.48
C THR A 86 -4.94 -13.10 -10.96
N ASN A 87 -5.04 -12.44 -9.80
CA ASN A 87 -6.32 -12.00 -9.24
C ASN A 87 -6.13 -10.74 -8.40
N GLU A 88 -7.09 -9.83 -8.49
CA GLU A 88 -7.25 -8.68 -7.61
C GLU A 88 -8.71 -8.61 -7.15
N GLU A 89 -8.94 -8.62 -5.83
CA GLU A 89 -10.29 -8.69 -5.29
C GLU A 89 -10.52 -7.68 -4.16
N LEU A 90 -11.57 -6.89 -4.36
CA LEU A 90 -12.21 -6.04 -3.37
C LEU A 90 -13.63 -6.58 -3.12
N PRO A 91 -13.87 -7.32 -2.02
CA PRO A 91 -15.14 -8.02 -1.82
C PRO A 91 -16.36 -7.12 -1.92
N GLY A 92 -17.30 -7.51 -2.79
CA GLY A 92 -18.55 -6.78 -3.03
C GLY A 92 -18.42 -5.51 -3.87
N VAL A 93 -17.23 -5.21 -4.40
CA VAL A 93 -16.96 -4.03 -5.24
C VAL A 93 -16.30 -4.40 -6.55
N MET A 94 -15.27 -5.25 -6.52
CA MET A 94 -14.50 -5.57 -7.71
C MET A 94 -13.84 -6.94 -7.59
N THR A 95 -13.89 -7.71 -8.66
CA THR A 95 -13.01 -8.87 -8.84
C THR A 95 -12.44 -8.81 -10.24
N CYS A 96 -11.11 -8.75 -10.33
CA CYS A 96 -10.38 -8.81 -11.58
C CYS A 96 -9.54 -10.07 -11.63
N THR A 97 -9.61 -10.80 -12.74
CA THR A 97 -8.73 -11.94 -13.01
C THR A 97 -7.85 -11.62 -14.20
N ASP A 98 -6.56 -11.87 -14.02
CA ASP A 98 -5.53 -11.69 -15.04
C ASP A 98 -5.08 -13.08 -15.49
N GLY A 99 -4.96 -13.29 -16.81
CA GLY A 99 -4.56 -14.58 -17.36
C GLY A 99 -4.00 -14.48 -18.77
N ALA A 100 -3.32 -15.56 -19.19
CA ALA A 100 -2.86 -15.68 -20.57
C ALA A 100 -4.07 -15.79 -21.51
N ASP A 101 -4.19 -14.85 -22.44
CA ASP A 101 -5.32 -14.73 -23.38
C ASP A 101 -5.16 -15.60 -24.64
N GLY A 102 -4.02 -16.27 -24.79
CA GLY A 102 -3.76 -17.17 -25.93
C GLY A 102 -3.39 -16.44 -27.22
N ASP A 103 -3.26 -15.11 -27.20
CA ASP A 103 -2.91 -14.28 -28.37
C ASP A 103 -1.40 -14.32 -28.72
N GLY A 104 -0.60 -14.99 -27.89
CA GLY A 104 0.82 -15.23 -28.13
C GLY A 104 1.61 -15.47 -26.85
N PRO A 105 2.91 -15.77 -26.94
CA PRO A 105 3.77 -15.83 -25.78
C PRO A 105 3.90 -14.45 -25.13
N GLY A 106 3.41 -14.32 -23.89
CA GLY A 106 3.52 -13.10 -23.08
C GLY A 106 2.36 -12.12 -23.22
N THR A 107 1.26 -12.51 -23.87
CA THR A 107 0.03 -11.71 -23.91
C THR A 107 -0.86 -12.09 -22.72
N TRP A 108 -1.43 -11.07 -22.08
CA TRP A 108 -2.25 -11.19 -20.87
C TRP A 108 -3.48 -10.30 -21.03
N SER A 109 -4.64 -10.85 -20.70
CA SER A 109 -5.88 -10.09 -20.58
C SER A 109 -6.26 -9.94 -19.12
N ARG A 110 -7.03 -8.88 -18.86
CA ARG A 110 -7.64 -8.59 -17.57
C ARG A 110 -9.14 -8.49 -17.74
N GLU A 111 -9.86 -9.31 -16.98
CA GLU A 111 -11.31 -9.31 -16.94
C GLU A 111 -11.76 -8.87 -15.54
N CYS A 112 -12.59 -7.83 -15.46
CA CYS A 112 -13.07 -7.28 -14.19
C CYS A 112 -14.59 -7.29 -14.11
N SER A 113 -15.11 -7.69 -12.96
CA SER A 113 -16.52 -7.55 -12.56
C SER A 113 -16.63 -6.46 -11.49
N PHE A 114 -17.67 -5.63 -11.55
CA PHE A 114 -17.94 -4.51 -10.64
C PHE A 114 -19.38 -4.55 -10.12
#